data_AF-A0A410UQ73-F1
#
_entry.id   AF-A0A410UQ73-F1
#
_cell.length_a   1.000
_cell.length_b   1.000
_cell.length_c   1.000
_cell.angle_alpha   90.00
_cell.angle_beta   90.00
_cell.angle_gamma   90.00
#
_symmetry.space_group_name_H-M   'P 1'
#
loop_
_entity.id
_entity.type
_entity.pdbx_description
1 polymer ?
#
loop_
_entity_poly.entity_id
_entity_poly.type
_entity_poly.pdbx_seq_one_letter_code
_entity_poly.pdbx_strand_id
1 'polypeptide(L)'
;MEKMRVRHTDDAVSGIGALREILVNELTNIESLIALAVENDPEIETDPLILEAYQRLRTSLISGVVSADEVLGWVHALAEKDPEGNELECVRRLPQVNILPTN
;
A
#
# COMPACT_ATOMS: atom_id res chain seq x y z
N MET A 1 15.42 3.02 -24.10
CA MET A 1 14.70 3.42 -22.88
C MET A 1 13.45 4.17 -23.31
N GLU A 2 12.30 3.56 -23.07
CA GLU A 2 11.01 4.16 -23.39
C GLU A 2 10.62 5.08 -22.23
N LYS A 3 10.46 6.38 -22.51
CA LYS A 3 10.01 7.36 -21.52
C LYS A 3 8.58 6.98 -21.11
N MET A 4 8.35 6.77 -19.83
CA MET A 4 7.02 6.49 -19.29
C MET A 4 6.10 7.66 -19.65
N ARG A 5 5.08 7.40 -20.48
CA ARG A 5 4.13 8.43 -20.93
C ARG A 5 3.23 8.82 -19.75
N VAL A 6 2.79 10.08 -19.68
CA VAL A 6 1.92 10.62 -18.62
C VAL A 6 0.73 9.70 -18.28
N ARG A 7 0.10 9.09 -19.30
CA ARG A 7 -0.99 8.11 -19.11
C ARG A 7 -0.63 6.90 -18.23
N HIS A 8 0.61 6.40 -18.33
CA HIS A 8 1.07 5.30 -17.49
C HIS A 8 1.25 5.71 -16.02
N THR A 9 1.40 7.01 -15.76
CA THR A 9 1.51 7.56 -14.40
C THR A 9 0.12 7.66 -13.76
N ASP A 10 -0.88 8.12 -14.51
CA ASP A 10 -2.28 8.17 -14.04
C ASP A 10 -2.83 6.76 -13.75
N ASP A 11 -2.52 5.78 -14.61
CA ASP A 11 -2.89 4.38 -14.39
C ASP A 11 -2.21 3.80 -13.14
N ALA A 12 -0.93 4.12 -12.92
CA ALA A 12 -0.19 3.67 -11.74
C ALA A 12 -0.72 4.31 -10.45
N VAL A 13 -1.03 5.61 -10.45
CA VAL A 13 -1.62 6.31 -9.30
C VAL A 13 -2.99 5.72 -8.98
N SER A 14 -3.83 5.50 -10.00
CA SER A 14 -5.15 4.89 -9.83
C SER A 14 -5.03 3.46 -9.29
N GLY A 15 -4.07 2.69 -9.79
CA GLY A 15 -3.79 1.34 -9.30
C GLY A 15 -3.32 1.30 -7.84
N ILE A 16 -2.44 2.22 -7.44
CA ILE A 16 -1.98 2.33 -6.05
C ILE A 16 -3.11 2.81 -5.13
N GLY A 17 -3.95 3.75 -5.59
CA GLY A 17 -5.14 4.18 -4.88
C GLY A 17 -6.12 3.02 -4.64
N ALA A 18 -6.41 2.23 -5.67
CA ALA A 18 -7.26 1.05 -5.54
C ALA A 18 -6.65 -0.02 -4.61
N LEU A 19 -5.33 -0.25 -4.70
CA LEU A 19 -4.63 -1.16 -3.79
C LEU A 19 -4.76 -0.69 -2.34
N ARG A 20 -4.57 0.60 -2.08
CA ARG A 20 -4.73 1.19 -0.75
C ARG A 20 -6.13 0.94 -0.18
N GLU A 21 -7.18 1.14 -0.97
CA GLU A 21 -8.56 0.89 -0.55
C GLU A 21 -8.79 -0.58 -0.18
N ILE A 22 -8.27 -1.52 -0.98
CA ILE A 22 -8.33 -2.96 -0.69
C ILE A 22 -7.61 -3.26 0.64
N LEU A 23 -6.40 -2.74 0.83
CA LEU A 23 -5.61 -2.96 2.05
C LEU A 23 -6.32 -2.43 3.31
N VAL A 24 -6.98 -1.27 3.22
CA VAL A 24 -7.76 -0.70 4.33
C VAL A 24 -9.00 -1.55 4.65
N ASN A 25 -9.69 -2.04 3.62
CA ASN A 25 -10.84 -2.93 3.80
C ASN A 25 -10.42 -4.24 4.48
N GLU A 26 -9.34 -4.86 4.00
CA GLU A 26 -8.80 -6.07 4.62
C GLU A 26 -8.30 -5.84 6.04
N LEU A 27 -7.69 -4.67 6.32
CA LEU A 27 -7.28 -4.30 7.67
C LEU A 27 -8.49 -4.22 8.61
N THR A 28 -9.59 -3.60 8.17
CA THR A 28 -10.84 -3.50 8.93
C THR A 28 -11.43 -4.88 9.23
N ASN A 29 -11.38 -5.79 8.25
CA ASN A 29 -11.83 -7.18 8.43
C ASN A 29 -10.98 -7.89 9.50
N ILE A 30 -9.65 -7.81 9.41
CA ILE A 30 -8.75 -8.44 10.38
C ILE A 30 -8.90 -7.85 11.78
N GLU A 31 -9.09 -6.53 11.90
CA GLU A 31 -9.34 -5.90 13.19
C GLU A 31 -10.66 -6.37 13.82
N SER A 32 -11.68 -6.61 13.00
CA SER A 32 -12.95 -7.19 13.45
C SER A 32 -12.78 -8.64 13.91
N LEU A 33 -12.02 -9.45 13.18
CA LEU A 33 -11.71 -10.84 13.58
C LEU A 33 -10.90 -10.91 14.87
N ILE A 34 -9.94 -10.00 15.07
CA ILE A 34 -9.20 -9.88 16.32
C ILE A 34 -10.14 -9.50 17.46
N ALA A 35 -11.05 -8.55 17.25
CA ALA A 35 -12.01 -8.14 18.27
C ALA A 35 -12.91 -9.31 18.70
N LEU A 36 -13.47 -10.05 17.73
CA LEU A 36 -14.29 -11.25 18.00
C LEU A 36 -13.50 -12.34 18.73
N ALA A 37 -12.24 -12.55 18.35
CA ALA A 37 -11.36 -13.52 18.98
C ALA A 37 -10.98 -13.18 20.43
N VAL A 38 -11.04 -11.90 20.79
CA VAL A 38 -10.70 -11.38 22.13
C VAL A 38 -11.94 -11.15 22.99
N GLU A 39 -13.11 -11.00 22.38
CA GLU A 39 -14.39 -10.94 23.10
C GLU A 39 -14.57 -12.25 23.87
N ASN A 40 -14.66 -12.13 25.21
CA ASN A 40 -14.74 -13.26 26.14
C ASN A 40 -16.08 -14.00 25.98
N ASP A 41 -16.27 -14.70 24.87
CA ASP A 41 -17.29 -15.72 24.75
C ASP A 41 -16.75 -17.01 25.38
N PRO A 42 -17.29 -17.45 26.55
CA PRO A 42 -16.84 -18.68 27.19
C PRO A 42 -17.08 -19.93 26.33
N GLU A 43 -17.83 -19.84 25.23
CA GLU A 43 -18.03 -20.94 24.28
C GLU A 43 -17.00 -20.96 23.15
N ILE A 44 -16.25 -19.87 22.93
CA ILE A 44 -15.26 -19.75 21.85
C ILE A 44 -13.86 -19.69 22.45
N GLU A 45 -13.24 -20.84 22.60
CA GLU A 45 -11.81 -20.91 22.92
C GLU A 45 -11.00 -20.54 21.66
N THR A 46 -10.60 -19.28 21.56
CA THR A 46 -9.77 -18.83 20.44
C THR A 46 -8.39 -19.48 20.52
N ASP A 47 -8.03 -20.27 19.50
CA ASP A 47 -6.69 -20.83 19.34
C ASP A 47 -5.65 -19.69 19.32
N PRO A 48 -4.70 -19.66 20.27
CA PRO A 48 -3.65 -18.64 20.33
C PRO A 48 -2.85 -18.49 19.03
N LEU A 49 -2.69 -19.58 18.26
CA LEU A 49 -1.99 -19.55 16.97
C LEU A 49 -2.76 -18.77 15.91
N ILE A 50 -4.09 -18.82 15.94
CA ILE A 50 -4.96 -18.06 15.03
C ILE A 50 -4.89 -16.57 15.37
N LEU A 51 -4.95 -16.22 16.65
CA LEU A 51 -4.82 -14.83 17.10
C LEU A 51 -3.45 -14.24 16.72
N GLU A 52 -2.37 -15.00 16.89
CA GLU A 52 -1.03 -14.60 16.46
C GLU A 52 -0.96 -14.38 14.93
N ALA A 53 -1.59 -15.25 14.15
CA ALA A 53 -1.67 -15.10 12.70
C ALA A 53 -2.40 -13.82 12.30
N TYR A 54 -3.53 -13.49 12.94
CA TYR A 54 -4.25 -12.24 12.70
C TYR A 54 -3.43 -11.01 13.08
N GLN A 55 -2.71 -11.03 14.20
CA GLN A 55 -1.84 -9.91 14.60
C GLN A 55 -0.68 -9.69 13.62
N ARG A 56 -0.09 -10.78 13.11
CA ARG A 56 0.95 -10.70 12.07
C ARG A 56 0.37 -10.12 10.78
N LEU A 57 -0.81 -10.58 10.36
CA LEU A 57 -1.47 -10.09 9.17
C LEU A 57 -1.85 -8.60 9.29
N ARG A 58 -2.37 -8.18 10.45
CA ARG A 58 -2.64 -6.78 10.78
C ARG A 58 -1.40 -5.90 10.58
N THR A 59 -0.26 -6.34 11.10
CA THR A 59 1.01 -5.61 10.98
C THR A 59 1.43 -5.46 9.52
N SER A 60 1.33 -6.55 8.73
CA SER A 60 1.63 -6.52 7.30
C SER A 60 0.69 -5.59 6.52
N LEU A 61 -0.60 -5.59 6.83
CA LEU A 61 -1.59 -4.73 6.19
C LEU A 61 -1.34 -3.25 6.49
N ILE A 62 -1.06 -2.90 7.76
CA ILE A 62 -0.69 -1.53 8.15
C ILE A 62 0.55 -1.06 7.38
N SER A 63 1.59 -1.91 7.31
CA SER A 63 2.81 -1.59 6.56
C SER A 63 2.51 -1.35 5.06
N GLY A 64 1.63 -2.17 4.47
CA GLY A 64 1.19 -1.99 3.09
C GLY A 64 0.43 -0.68 2.86
N VAL A 65 -0.48 -0.31 3.76
CA VAL A 65 -1.23 0.96 3.68
C VAL A 65 -0.27 2.15 3.73
N VAL A 66 0.66 2.16 4.69
CA VAL A 66 1.66 3.22 4.82
C VAL A 66 2.53 3.31 3.57
N SER A 67 2.97 2.18 3.02
CA SER A 67 3.77 2.17 1.79
C SER A 67 3.01 2.74 0.59
N ALA A 68 1.70 2.46 0.47
CA ALA A 68 0.86 3.03 -0.58
C ALA A 68 0.68 4.54 -0.39
N ASP A 69 0.45 4.99 0.84
CA ASP A 69 0.36 6.41 1.21
C ASP A 69 1.66 7.17 0.89
N GLU A 70 2.81 6.56 1.18
CA GLU A 70 4.12 7.12 0.80
C GLU A 70 4.20 7.30 -0.71
N VAL A 71 3.96 6.27 -1.53
CA VAL A 71 4.08 6.42 -2.98
C VAL A 71 3.14 7.50 -3.54
N LEU A 72 1.89 7.55 -3.07
CA LEU A 72 0.93 8.59 -3.47
C LEU A 72 1.43 9.99 -3.05
N GLY A 73 1.94 10.14 -1.83
CA GLY A 73 2.52 11.38 -1.33
C GLY A 73 3.71 11.85 -2.16
N TRP A 74 4.58 10.94 -2.59
CA TRP A 74 5.72 11.27 -3.46
C TRP A 74 5.26 11.71 -4.85
N VAL A 75 4.24 11.07 -5.41
CA VAL A 75 3.66 11.50 -6.70
C VAL A 75 3.02 12.88 -6.58
N HIS A 76 2.27 13.15 -5.51
CA HIS A 76 1.70 14.48 -5.28
C HIS A 76 2.77 15.55 -5.11
N ALA A 77 3.79 15.32 -4.28
CA ALA A 77 4.89 16.26 -4.08
C ALA A 77 5.71 16.51 -5.36
N LEU A 78 5.74 15.54 -6.26
CA LEU A 78 6.36 15.67 -7.58
C LEU A 78 5.48 16.49 -8.54
N ALA A 79 4.18 16.24 -8.57
CA ALA A 79 3.25 16.98 -9.42
C ALA A 79 3.14 18.47 -9.04
N GLU A 80 3.17 18.79 -7.74
CA GLU A 80 3.06 20.18 -7.25
C GLU A 80 4.30 21.04 -7.57
N LYS A 81 5.47 20.42 -7.70
CA LYS A 81 6.73 21.13 -7.96
C LYS A 81 6.97 21.44 -9.44
N ASP A 82 6.04 21.06 -10.32
CA ASP A 82 6.17 21.26 -11.76
C ASP A 82 5.07 22.14 -12.38
N PRO A 83 5.05 23.46 -12.12
CA PRO A 83 4.16 24.38 -12.83
C PRO A 83 4.58 24.67 -14.29
N GLU A 84 5.77 24.25 -14.74
CA GLU A 84 6.34 24.56 -16.07
C GLU A 84 6.53 23.34 -17.00
N GLY A 85 6.30 22.11 -16.53
CA GLY A 85 6.48 20.86 -17.30
C GLY A 85 7.90 20.28 -17.33
N ASN A 86 8.78 20.70 -16.42
CA ASN A 86 10.16 20.21 -16.31
C ASN A 86 10.27 19.00 -15.37
N GLU A 87 10.83 17.89 -15.87
CA GLU A 87 11.19 16.71 -15.05
C GLU A 87 12.06 17.14 -13.85
N LEU A 88 11.50 17.05 -12.63
CA LEU A 88 12.20 17.44 -11.41
C LEU A 88 13.44 16.56 -11.19
N GLU A 89 14.58 17.20 -10.86
CA GLU A 89 15.85 16.51 -10.60
C GLU A 89 15.75 15.40 -9.53
N CYS A 90 14.76 15.44 -8.62
CA CYS A 90 14.56 14.38 -7.64
C CYS A 90 14.13 13.05 -8.27
N VAL A 91 13.42 13.06 -9.41
CA VAL A 91 13.08 11.87 -10.20
C VAL A 91 14.34 11.22 -10.77
N ARG A 92 15.34 12.02 -11.14
CA ARG A 92 16.65 11.50 -11.60
C ARG A 92 17.45 10.80 -10.50
N ARG A 93 17.13 11.05 -9.23
CA ARG A 93 17.86 10.51 -8.07
C ARG A 93 17.17 9.34 -7.40
N LEU A 94 15.95 8.98 -7.82
CA LEU A 94 15.35 7.73 -7.37
C LEU A 94 16.15 6.55 -7.92
N PRO A 95 16.47 5.53 -7.09
CA PRO A 95 17.17 4.36 -7.58
C PRO A 95 16.34 3.71 -8.69
N GLN A 96 16.96 3.46 -9.84
CA GLN A 96 16.32 2.75 -10.94
C GLN A 96 15.92 1.35 -10.46
N VAL A 97 14.60 1.12 -10.36
CA VAL A 97 14.08 -0.21 -10.12
C VAL A 97 14.06 -0.95 -11.45
N ASN A 98 14.95 -1.94 -11.60
CA ASN A 98 14.93 -2.84 -12.75
C ASN A 98 13.68 -3.71 -12.67
N ILE A 99 12.66 -3.37 -13.46
CA ILE A 99 11.53 -4.27 -13.70
C ILE A 99 12.02 -5.32 -14.69
N LEU A 100 12.51 -6.44 -14.18
CA LEU A 100 12.82 -7.59 -15.03
C LEU A 100 11.50 -8.11 -15.63
N PRO A 101 11.44 -8.39 -16.94
CA PRO A 101 10.29 -9.05 -17.52
C PRO A 101 10.17 -10.45 -16.90
N THR A 102 9.04 -10.71 -16.24
CA THR A 102 8.65 -12.06 -15.85
C THR A 102 8.40 -12.88 -17.11
N ASN A 103 9.22 -13.89 -17.34
CA ASN A 103 9.01 -14.95 -18.33
C ASN A 103 7.91 -15.93 -17.89
#